data_AF-A0A8I1MGB2-F1
#
_entry.id   AF-A0A8I1MGB2-F1
#
_cell.length_a   1.000
_cell.length_b   1.000
_cell.length_c   1.000
_cell.angle_alpha   90.00
_cell.angle_beta   90.00
_cell.angle_gamma   90.00
#
_symmetry.space_group_name_H-M   'P 1'
#
loop_
_entity.id
_entity.type
_entity.pdbx_description
1 polymer ?
#
loop_
_entity_poly.entity_id
_entity_poly.type
_entity_poly.pdbx_seq_one_letter_code
_entity_poly.pdbx_strand_id
1 'polypeptide(L)'
;MSYFIGSFLVIMLGALAYKRNYPVKGVQCVNDPNELKDDRLLVDIRHYNERSESEYRNVINIPYAYLKRFYSEIPNQQIHIIAEDKIELHLGIRFLRQKGYIVSSYQLATCPCKTEKELVGCGV
;
A
#
# COMPACT_ATOMS: atom_id res chain seq x y z
N MET A 1 -40.26 4.66 -9.76
CA MET A 1 -39.27 5.41 -8.94
C MET A 1 -38.47 4.54 -7.98
N SER A 2 -39.04 3.51 -7.35
CA SER A 2 -38.28 2.59 -6.47
C SER A 2 -37.06 1.93 -7.14
N TYR A 3 -37.18 1.50 -8.40
CA TYR A 3 -36.08 0.87 -9.15
C TYR A 3 -34.87 1.79 -9.40
N PHE A 4 -35.10 3.10 -9.58
CA PHE A 4 -34.00 4.06 -9.77
C PHE A 4 -33.20 4.25 -8.48
N ILE A 5 -33.88 4.26 -7.32
CA ILE A 5 -33.21 4.33 -6.01
C ILE A 5 -32.38 3.05 -5.77
N GLY A 6 -32.96 1.88 -6.04
CA GLY A 6 -32.24 0.60 -5.94
C GLY A 6 -31.01 0.54 -6.84
N SER A 7 -31.15 0.95 -8.10
CA SER A 7 -30.04 1.01 -9.05
C SER A 7 -28.93 1.97 -8.60
N PHE A 8 -29.29 3.17 -8.12
CA PHE A 8 -28.32 4.14 -7.60
C PHE A 8 -27.54 3.61 -6.40
N LEU A 9 -28.22 2.92 -5.48
CA LEU A 9 -27.60 2.32 -4.29
C LEU A 9 -26.58 1.23 -4.67
N VAL A 10 -26.93 0.37 -5.63
CA VAL A 10 -26.02 -0.67 -6.14
C VAL A 10 -24.80 -0.06 -6.83
N ILE A 11 -24.98 0.99 -7.64
CA ILE A 11 -23.88 1.69 -8.32
C ILE A 11 -22.94 2.32 -7.28
N MET A 12 -23.49 2.98 -6.26
CA MET A 12 -22.69 3.59 -5.19
C MET A 12 -21.87 2.54 -4.41
N LEU A 13 -22.49 1.42 -4.03
CA LEU A 13 -21.80 0.32 -3.34
C LEU A 13 -20.71 -0.29 -4.22
N GLY A 14 -21.00 -0.51 -5.51
CA GLY A 14 -20.05 -1.01 -6.50
C GLY A 14 -18.85 -0.07 -6.66
N ALA A 15 -19.07 1.24 -6.72
CA ALA A 15 -18.01 2.23 -6.82
C ALA A 15 -17.11 2.26 -5.58
N LEU A 16 -17.68 2.15 -4.38
CA LEU A 16 -16.93 2.07 -3.11
C LEU A 16 -16.09 0.80 -3.04
N ALA A 17 -16.67 -0.34 -3.40
CA ALA A 17 -15.97 -1.62 -3.45
C ALA A 17 -14.84 -1.62 -4.49
N TYR A 18 -15.11 -1.10 -5.68
CA TYR A 18 -14.11 -0.95 -6.74
C TYR A 18 -12.95 -0.06 -6.27
N LYS A 19 -13.25 1.08 -5.66
CA LYS A 19 -12.21 1.95 -5.11
C LYS A 19 -11.37 1.23 -4.06
N ARG A 20 -11.96 0.41 -3.19
CA ARG A 20 -11.20 -0.30 -2.14
C ARG A 20 -10.34 -1.43 -2.69
N ASN A 21 -10.87 -2.24 -3.60
CA ASN A 21 -10.27 -3.51 -3.98
C ASN A 21 -9.46 -3.45 -5.30
N TYR A 22 -9.63 -2.40 -6.11
CA TYR A 22 -8.94 -2.34 -7.40
C TYR A 22 -7.43 -2.06 -7.22
N PRO A 23 -6.55 -2.92 -7.75
CA PRO A 23 -5.12 -2.84 -7.51
C PRO A 23 -4.48 -1.64 -8.22
N VAL A 24 -3.44 -1.09 -7.60
CA VAL A 24 -2.59 -0.07 -8.20
C VAL A 24 -1.54 -0.74 -9.10
N LYS A 25 -1.47 -0.30 -10.36
CA LYS A 25 -0.50 -0.80 -11.35
C LYS A 25 0.79 0.04 -11.35
N GLY A 26 1.86 -0.54 -11.91
CA GLY A 26 3.13 0.16 -12.13
C GLY A 26 3.89 0.46 -10.84
N VAL A 27 3.89 -0.47 -9.89
CA VAL A 27 4.75 -0.47 -8.70
C VAL A 27 5.40 -1.85 -8.60
N GLN A 28 6.71 -1.89 -8.42
CA GLN A 28 7.47 -3.14 -8.39
C GLN A 28 7.40 -3.79 -7.01
N CYS A 29 7.09 -5.09 -6.96
CA CYS A 29 7.23 -5.88 -5.73
C CYS A 29 8.72 -6.24 -5.55
N VAL A 30 9.28 -5.97 -4.37
CA VAL A 30 10.66 -6.29 -4.00
C VAL A 30 10.66 -7.03 -2.66
N ASN A 31 11.38 -8.15 -2.59
CA ASN A 31 11.44 -8.98 -1.38
C ASN A 31 12.35 -8.40 -0.30
N ASP A 32 13.49 -7.84 -0.70
CA ASP A 32 14.42 -7.17 0.21
C ASP A 32 14.68 -5.74 -0.32
N PRO A 33 14.23 -4.70 0.41
CA PRO A 33 14.52 -3.32 0.05
C PRO A 33 16.02 -3.03 -0.11
N ASN A 34 16.92 -3.77 0.53
CA ASN A 34 18.37 -3.58 0.41
C ASN A 34 18.91 -3.96 -0.99
N GLU A 35 18.16 -4.75 -1.78
CA GLU A 35 18.53 -5.05 -3.18
C GLU A 35 18.36 -3.84 -4.10
N LEU A 36 17.63 -2.82 -3.65
CA LEU A 36 17.46 -1.58 -4.38
C LEU A 36 18.75 -0.77 -4.33
N LYS A 37 19.31 -0.48 -5.52
CA LYS A 37 20.55 0.29 -5.67
C LYS A 37 20.37 1.80 -5.46
N ASP A 38 19.16 2.25 -5.11
CA ASP A 38 18.81 3.65 -4.96
C ASP A 38 18.44 4.04 -3.52
N ASP A 39 18.77 5.28 -3.13
CA ASP A 39 18.53 5.86 -1.80
C ASP A 39 17.05 6.22 -1.56
N ARG A 40 16.15 5.26 -1.77
CA ARG A 40 14.71 5.45 -1.56
C ARG A 40 14.38 5.49 -0.08
N LEU A 41 13.34 6.25 0.25
CA LEU A 41 12.79 6.19 1.60
C LEU A 41 11.96 4.94 1.80
N LEU A 42 12.21 4.23 2.88
CA LEU A 42 11.32 3.17 3.32
C LEU A 42 10.22 3.78 4.18
N VAL A 43 8.98 3.64 3.72
CA VAL A 43 7.78 4.05 4.46
C VAL A 43 7.03 2.78 4.84
N ASP A 44 7.07 2.46 6.13
CA ASP A 44 6.33 1.34 6.72
C ASP A 44 4.94 1.83 7.12
N ILE A 45 3.90 1.25 6.54
CA ILE A 45 2.50 1.61 6.79
C ILE A 45 1.74 0.55 7.59
N ARG A 46 2.45 -0.46 8.12
CA ARG A 46 1.88 -1.50 8.99
C ARG A 46 1.46 -0.96 10.34
N HIS A 47 0.69 -1.74 11.09
CA HIS A 47 0.39 -1.37 12.47
C HIS A 47 1.67 -1.40 13.34
N TYR A 48 1.75 -0.51 14.33
CA TYR A 48 2.93 -0.43 15.21
C TYR A 48 3.27 -1.75 15.91
N ASN A 49 2.27 -2.62 16.13
CA ASN A 49 2.42 -3.90 16.80
C ASN A 49 3.04 -5.00 15.91
N GLU A 50 3.06 -4.82 14.59
CA GLU A 50 3.62 -5.77 13.61
C GLU A 50 5.09 -5.48 13.28
N ARG A 51 5.69 -4.51 13.97
CA ARG A 51 7.09 -4.16 13.79
C ARG A 51 7.98 -5.18 14.50
N SER A 52 8.76 -5.94 13.74
CA SER A 52 10.07 -6.40 14.21
C SER A 52 11.01 -5.19 14.22
N GLU A 53 11.82 -5.02 15.27
CA GLU A 53 12.80 -3.93 15.36
C GLU A 53 13.52 -3.75 14.02
N SER A 54 13.44 -2.55 13.44
CA SER A 54 13.70 -2.37 12.00
C SER A 54 15.16 -2.63 11.68
N GLU A 55 15.42 -3.68 10.90
CA GLU A 55 16.74 -4.03 10.34
C GLU A 55 17.25 -2.98 9.34
N TYR A 56 16.34 -2.17 8.79
CA TYR A 56 16.66 -1.17 7.77
C TYR A 56 17.06 0.18 8.37
N ARG A 57 18.07 0.81 7.75
CA ARG A 57 18.43 2.21 7.98
C ARG A 57 17.43 3.11 7.22
N ASN A 58 17.04 4.24 7.80
CA ASN A 58 16.13 5.24 7.20
C ASN A 58 14.69 4.76 6.90
N VAL A 59 14.06 4.07 7.86
CA VAL A 59 12.61 3.76 7.81
C VAL A 59 11.80 4.82 8.57
N ILE A 60 10.73 5.31 7.95
CA ILE A 60 9.67 6.05 8.63
C ILE A 60 8.46 5.13 8.78
N ASN A 61 8.03 4.89 10.02
CA ASN A 61 6.82 4.11 10.30
C ASN A 61 5.63 5.02 10.58
N ILE A 62 4.67 5.03 9.67
CA ILE A 62 3.38 5.73 9.80
C ILE A 62 2.29 4.75 9.36
N PRO A 63 1.62 4.05 10.30
CA PRO A 63 0.58 3.10 9.96
C PRO A 63 -0.48 3.72 9.06
N TYR A 64 -1.09 2.93 8.19
CA TYR A 64 -2.04 3.45 7.19
C TYR A 64 -3.14 4.31 7.82
N ALA A 65 -3.65 3.91 8.98
CA ALA A 65 -4.66 4.66 9.76
C ALA A 65 -4.20 6.10 10.14
N TYR A 66 -2.90 6.29 10.35
CA TYR A 66 -2.29 7.57 10.73
C TYR A 66 -1.70 8.33 9.54
N LEU A 67 -1.56 7.68 8.38
CA LEU A 67 -0.94 8.24 7.18
C LEU A 67 -1.62 9.55 6.74
N LYS A 68 -2.95 9.64 6.85
CA LYS A 68 -3.68 10.87 6.50
C LYS A 68 -3.26 12.08 7.34
N ARG A 69 -2.85 11.88 8.59
CA ARG A 69 -2.50 12.95 9.53
C ARG A 69 -1.02 13.33 9.45
N PHE A 70 -0.14 12.36 9.20
CA PHE A 70 1.31 12.54 9.33
C PHE A 70 2.08 12.42 8.03
N TYR A 71 1.42 12.27 6.87
CA TYR A 71 2.12 12.16 5.59
C TYR A 71 3.09 13.32 5.30
N SER A 72 2.82 14.52 5.83
CA SER A 72 3.69 15.68 5.63
C SER A 72 5.09 15.53 6.26
N GLU A 73 5.28 14.56 7.17
CA GLU A 73 6.59 14.23 7.72
C GLU A 73 7.44 13.41 6.75
N ILE A 74 6.82 12.82 5.71
CA ILE A 74 7.51 12.09 4.68
C ILE A 74 8.21 13.10 3.75
N PRO A 75 9.56 13.11 3.67
CA PRO A 75 10.27 13.98 2.75
C PRO A 75 9.91 13.66 1.29
N ASN A 76 9.97 14.67 0.43
CA ASN A 76 9.60 14.52 -0.97
C ASN A 76 10.72 13.79 -1.76
N GLN A 77 10.70 12.46 -1.72
CA GLN A 77 11.62 11.58 -2.42
C GLN A 77 10.91 10.31 -2.93
N GLN A 78 11.62 9.45 -3.65
CA GLN A 78 11.06 8.17 -4.08
C GLN A 78 10.82 7.27 -2.87
N ILE A 79 9.66 6.62 -2.85
CA ILE A 79 9.20 5.81 -1.73
C ILE A 79 9.15 4.33 -2.10
N HIS A 80 9.70 3.52 -1.21
CA HIS A 80 9.44 2.10 -1.08
C HIS A 80 8.44 1.88 0.07
N ILE A 81 7.30 1.23 -0.19
CA ILE A 81 6.27 0.98 0.84
C ILE A 81 6.39 -0.42 1.42
N ILE A 82 6.38 -0.53 2.74
CA ILE A 82 6.21 -1.81 3.44
C ILE A 82 4.79 -1.86 4.00
N ALA A 83 4.02 -2.89 3.65
CA ALA A 83 2.63 -3.05 4.08
C ALA A 83 2.36 -4.47 4.59
N GLU A 84 1.30 -4.65 5.36
CA GLU A 84 0.91 -5.97 5.88
C GLU A 84 0.22 -6.79 4.78
N ASP A 85 -0.78 -6.19 4.14
CA ASP A 85 -1.59 -6.82 3.09
C ASP A 85 -1.74 -5.97 1.82
N LYS A 86 -2.35 -6.55 0.78
CA LYS A 86 -2.56 -5.90 -0.52
C LYS A 86 -3.57 -4.75 -0.47
N ILE A 87 -4.56 -4.82 0.40
CA ILE A 87 -5.61 -3.80 0.52
C ILE A 87 -4.96 -2.53 1.08
N GLU A 88 -4.27 -2.63 2.21
CA GLU A 88 -3.53 -1.53 2.83
C GLU A 88 -2.47 -0.98 1.89
N LEU A 89 -1.73 -1.86 1.22
CA LEU A 89 -0.74 -1.48 0.20
C LEU A 89 -1.37 -0.58 -0.87
N HIS A 90 -2.44 -1.02 -1.52
CA HIS A 90 -3.05 -0.26 -2.61
C HIS A 90 -3.70 1.03 -2.15
N LEU A 91 -4.29 1.01 -0.95
CA LEU A 91 -4.82 2.21 -0.31
C LEU A 91 -3.72 3.23 0.00
N GLY A 92 -2.59 2.78 0.56
CA GLY A 92 -1.42 3.57 0.87
C GLY A 92 -0.76 4.17 -0.38
N ILE A 93 -0.49 3.35 -1.39
CA ILE A 93 0.06 3.81 -2.68
C ILE A 93 -0.83 4.89 -3.29
N ARG A 94 -2.16 4.65 -3.35
CA ARG A 94 -3.08 5.59 -3.96
C ARG A 94 -3.11 6.90 -3.19
N PHE A 95 -3.16 6.84 -1.87
CA PHE A 95 -3.14 8.02 -1.01
C PHE A 95 -1.86 8.84 -1.23
N LEU A 96 -0.69 8.21 -1.20
CA LEU A 96 0.60 8.91 -1.36
C LEU A 96 0.76 9.49 -2.77
N ARG A 97 0.40 8.75 -3.82
CA ARG A 97 0.41 9.28 -5.20
C ARG A 97 -0.52 10.49 -5.36
N GLN A 98 -1.71 10.46 -4.75
CA GLN A 98 -2.63 11.60 -4.74
C GLN A 98 -2.06 12.84 -4.03
N LYS A 99 -1.10 12.65 -3.12
CA LYS A 99 -0.38 13.72 -2.42
C LYS A 99 0.88 14.19 -3.16
N GLY A 100 1.21 13.60 -4.31
CA GLY A 100 2.35 13.99 -5.15
C GLY A 100 3.62 13.17 -4.93
N TYR A 101 3.58 12.14 -4.07
CA TYR A 101 4.74 11.28 -3.85
C TYR A 101 4.92 10.26 -4.99
N ILE A 102 6.18 9.93 -5.28
CA ILE A 102 6.55 8.92 -6.26
C ILE A 102 6.73 7.58 -5.53
N VAL A 103 5.73 6.71 -5.66
CA VAL A 103 5.79 5.33 -5.15
C VAL A 103 6.20 4.40 -6.28
N SER A 104 7.39 3.80 -6.16
CA SER A 104 8.05 3.00 -7.20
C SER A 104 8.14 1.52 -6.87
N SER A 105 8.23 1.16 -5.60
CA SER A 105 8.33 -0.23 -5.16
C SER A 105 7.60 -0.48 -3.84
N TYR A 106 7.32 -1.75 -3.56
CA TYR A 106 6.73 -2.20 -2.31
C TYR A 106 7.20 -3.57 -1.88
N GLN A 107 6.97 -3.89 -0.60
CA GLN A 107 7.13 -5.20 0.00
C GLN A 107 5.88 -5.50 0.85
N LEU A 108 5.44 -6.76 0.88
CA LEU A 108 4.41 -7.24 1.80
C LEU A 108 5.05 -8.09 2.90
N ALA A 109 4.74 -7.79 4.16
CA ALA A 109 5.28 -8.53 5.29
C ALA A 109 4.76 -9.98 5.34
N THR A 110 3.50 -10.18 4.94
CA THR A 110 2.84 -11.48 4.97
C THR A 110 3.11 -12.33 3.73
N CYS A 111 3.59 -11.71 2.64
CA CYS A 111 3.65 -12.34 1.33
C CYS A 111 4.93 -11.97 0.57
N PRO A 112 5.80 -12.94 0.26
CA PRO A 112 6.94 -12.66 -0.59
C PRO A 112 6.47 -12.35 -2.02
N CYS A 113 7.21 -11.46 -2.68
CA CYS A 113 7.16 -11.23 -4.10
C CYS A 113 7.60 -12.49 -4.84
N LYS A 114 6.64 -13.34 -5.21
CA LYS A 114 6.86 -14.53 -6.04
C LYS A 114 6.12 -14.44 -7.37
N THR A 115 6.74 -15.00 -8.40
CA THR A 115 6.21 -15.15 -9.75
C THR A 115 5.03 -16.13 -9.74
N GLU A 116 3.88 -15.71 -10.26
CA GLU A 116 2.57 -16.34 -10.60
C GLU A 116 2.20 -17.80 -10.17
N LYS A 117 3.12 -18.73 -9.91
CA LYS A 117 2.85 -20.16 -9.66
C LYS A 117 2.69 -20.59 -8.19
N GLU A 118 2.86 -19.70 -7.21
CA GLU A 118 2.78 -20.02 -5.78
C GLU A 118 1.69 -19.21 -5.04
N LEU A 119 0.60 -18.86 -5.73
CA LEU A 119 -0.48 -18.02 -5.19
C LEU A 119 -1.46 -18.72 -4.23
N VAL A 120 -1.10 -19.88 -3.69
CA VAL A 120 -1.91 -20.57 -2.68
C VAL A 120 -1.54 -20.02 -1.29
N GLY A 121 -2.05 -18.85 -0.92
CA GLY A 121 -1.95 -18.40 0.48
C GLY A 121 -1.97 -16.89 0.75
N CYS A 122 -1.75 -16.05 -0.27
CA CYS A 122 -1.86 -14.61 -0.09
C CYS A 122 -3.32 -14.19 -0.19
N GLY A 123 -4.01 -14.18 0.95
CA GLY A 123 -5.44 -13.99 1.10
C GLY A 123 -6.02 -12.76 0.39
N VAL A 124 -7.33 -12.88 0.13
CA VAL A 124 -8.32 -11.82 -0.09
C VAL A 124 -9.30 -11.84 1.07
#